data_AF-A0A374CHQ9-F1
#
_entry.id   AF-A0A374CHQ9-F1
#
_cell.length_a   1.000
_cell.length_b   1.000
_cell.length_c   1.000
_cell.angle_alpha   90.00
_cell.angle_beta   90.00
_cell.angle_gamma   90.00
#
_symmetry.space_group_name_H-M   'P 1'
#
loop_
_entity.id
_entity.type
_entity.pdbx_description
1 polymer ?
#
loop_
_entity_poly.entity_id
_entity_poly.type
_entity_poly.pdbx_seq_one_letter_code
_entity_poly.pdbx_strand_id
1 'polypeptide(L)'
;MDKEFEDYWNLHQRHLILSAPEKLRSEYMEAGRLDSPADWVCFILPVGVGILLQPLLRFTSEILSWAIVLVVVVLLFVLMQMIKPYISKKKTEAEALEEIKKYYYERYKKTGKLDTLEPWNN
;
A
#
# COMPACT_ATOMS: atom_id res chain seq x y z
N MET A 1 23.66 -3.69 -4.32
CA MET A 1 24.07 -2.48 -3.60
C MET A 1 25.19 -2.86 -2.65
N ASP A 2 26.11 -1.94 -2.39
CA ASP A 2 27.19 -2.15 -1.42
C ASP A 2 26.63 -2.39 -0.02
N LYS A 3 27.27 -3.29 0.75
CA LYS A 3 26.82 -3.65 2.10
C LYS A 3 26.84 -2.46 3.07
N GLU A 4 27.80 -1.55 2.94
CA GLU A 4 27.86 -0.33 3.76
C GLU A 4 26.66 0.58 3.54
N PHE A 5 26.22 0.74 2.28
CA PHE A 5 25.03 1.55 1.98
C PHE A 5 23.75 0.88 2.46
N GLU A 6 23.63 -0.44 2.32
CA GLU A 6 22.48 -1.21 2.84
C GLU A 6 22.36 -1.08 4.37
N ASP A 7 23.46 -1.22 5.09
CA ASP A 7 23.49 -1.12 6.55
C ASP A 7 23.10 0.31 7.00
N TYR A 8 23.70 1.31 6.35
CA TYR A 8 23.40 2.73 6.59
C TYR A 8 21.95 3.11 6.26
N TRP A 9 21.43 2.62 5.13
CA TRP A 9 20.04 2.81 4.72
C TRP A 9 19.08 2.21 5.75
N ASN A 10 19.34 0.98 6.21
CA ASN A 10 18.48 0.34 7.21
C ASN A 10 18.51 1.08 8.56
N LEU A 11 19.66 1.63 8.95
CA LEU A 11 19.80 2.41 10.19
C LEU A 11 19.07 3.76 10.13
N HIS A 12 19.10 4.44 8.97
CA HIS A 12 18.64 5.83 8.83
C HIS A 12 17.43 6.04 7.90
N GLN A 13 16.75 4.97 7.46
CA GLN A 13 15.68 5.04 6.46
C GLN A 13 14.65 6.14 6.76
N ARG A 14 14.25 6.28 8.03
CA ARG A 14 13.17 7.19 8.44
C ARG A 14 13.56 8.65 8.24
N HIS A 15 14.79 9.00 8.61
CA HIS A 15 15.30 10.36 8.41
C HIS A 15 15.59 10.64 6.93
N LEU A 16 16.14 9.67 6.20
CA LEU A 16 16.40 9.83 4.76
C LEU A 16 15.12 10.04 3.94
N ILE A 17 14.03 9.33 4.28
CA ILE A 17 12.72 9.50 3.63
C ILE A 17 12.11 10.88 3.97
N LEU A 18 12.25 11.35 5.22
CA LEU A 18 11.73 12.66 5.65
C LEU A 18 12.51 13.83 5.06
N SER A 19 13.81 13.65 4.85
CA SER A 19 14.72 14.62 4.24
C SER A 19 14.83 14.50 2.71
N ALA A 20 14.13 13.54 2.11
CA ALA A 20 14.03 13.42 0.65
C ALA A 20 13.35 14.66 0.04
N PRO A 21 13.70 15.04 -1.20
CA PRO A 21 13.13 16.22 -1.85
C PRO A 21 11.60 16.12 -1.91
N GLU A 22 10.93 17.27 -1.80
CA GLU A 22 9.49 17.37 -1.52
C GLU A 22 8.62 16.56 -2.49
N LYS A 23 9.01 16.45 -3.77
CA LYS A 23 8.37 15.59 -4.78
C LYS A 23 8.36 14.10 -4.42
N LEU A 24 9.49 13.57 -3.97
CA LEU A 24 9.61 12.14 -3.60
C LEU A 24 8.94 11.86 -2.26
N ARG A 25 9.02 12.83 -1.32
CA ARG A 25 8.34 12.76 -0.04
C ARG A 25 6.82 12.82 -0.18
N SER A 26 6.30 13.65 -1.08
CA SER A 26 4.85 13.72 -1.35
C SER A 26 4.36 12.44 -2.02
N GLU A 27 5.10 11.87 -2.98
CA GLU A 27 4.78 10.57 -3.59
C GLU A 27 4.76 9.44 -2.55
N TYR A 28 5.69 9.43 -1.59
CA TYR A 28 5.72 8.45 -0.50
C TYR A 28 4.60 8.68 0.53
N MET A 29 4.34 9.94 0.93
CA MET A 29 3.26 10.29 1.86
C MET A 29 1.87 10.03 1.27
N GLU A 30 1.69 10.22 -0.05
CA GLU A 30 0.46 9.85 -0.76
C GLU A 30 0.30 8.33 -0.93
N ALA A 31 1.41 7.60 -1.06
CA ALA A 31 1.41 6.14 -1.10
C ALA A 31 1.08 5.51 0.27
N GLY A 32 1.64 6.05 1.36
CA GLY A 32 1.39 5.61 2.74
C GLY A 32 0.09 6.14 3.37
N ARG A 33 -0.65 6.99 2.66
CA ARG A 33 -1.97 7.45 3.09
C ARG A 33 -2.99 6.32 2.91
N LEU A 34 -3.06 5.48 3.94
CA LEU A 34 -4.03 4.42 4.25
C LEU A 34 -5.49 4.92 4.41
N ASP A 35 -5.86 5.97 3.70
CA ASP A 35 -7.22 6.53 3.57
C ASP A 35 -7.61 6.61 2.08
N SER A 36 -7.15 5.64 1.27
CA SER A 36 -7.58 5.59 -0.13
C SER A 36 -9.08 5.26 -0.17
N PRO A 37 -9.94 6.06 -0.83
CA PRO A 37 -11.37 5.78 -0.98
C PRO A 37 -11.64 4.40 -1.60
N ALA A 38 -10.66 3.82 -2.30
CA ALA A 38 -10.69 2.45 -2.80
C ALA A 38 -10.83 1.39 -1.69
N ASP A 39 -10.26 1.63 -0.50
CA ASP A 39 -10.38 0.72 0.64
C ASP A 39 -11.81 0.73 1.19
N TRP A 40 -12.39 1.92 1.36
CA TRP A 40 -13.81 2.11 1.70
C TRP A 40 -14.75 1.47 0.66
N VAL A 41 -14.45 1.61 -0.63
CA VAL A 41 -15.20 0.97 -1.71
C VAL A 41 -15.11 -0.55 -1.64
N CYS A 42 -13.93 -1.12 -1.33
CA CYS A 42 -13.77 -2.56 -1.14
C CYS A 42 -14.56 -3.11 0.08
N PHE A 43 -14.86 -2.28 1.07
CA PHE A 43 -15.72 -2.66 2.19
C PHE A 43 -17.22 -2.53 1.87
N ILE A 44 -17.64 -1.42 1.23
CA ILE A 44 -19.06 -1.19 0.92
C ILE A 44 -19.57 -2.14 -0.17
N LEU A 45 -18.76 -2.40 -1.21
CA LEU A 45 -19.24 -3.09 -2.41
C LEU A 45 -19.72 -4.52 -2.14
N PRO A 46 -19.00 -5.37 -1.36
CA PRO A 46 -19.49 -6.70 -1.00
C PRO A 46 -20.79 -6.65 -0.20
N VAL A 47 -20.94 -5.68 0.71
CA VAL A 47 -22.16 -5.50 1.51
C VAL A 47 -23.35 -5.11 0.62
N GLY A 48 -23.15 -4.15 -0.30
CA GLY A 48 -24.18 -3.74 -1.26
C GLY A 48 -24.61 -4.87 -2.17
N VAL A 49 -23.67 -5.69 -2.65
CA VAL A 49 -23.96 -6.89 -3.44
C VAL A 49 -24.76 -7.90 -2.61
N GLY A 50 -24.41 -8.12 -1.34
CA GLY A 50 -25.17 -8.98 -0.43
C GLY A 50 -26.63 -8.58 -0.30
N ILE A 51 -26.90 -7.28 -0.11
CA ILE A 51 -28.26 -6.73 0.01
C ILE A 51 -29.05 -6.89 -1.30
N LEU A 52 -28.40 -6.72 -2.46
CA LEU A 52 -29.03 -6.91 -3.78
C LEU A 52 -29.27 -8.39 -4.11
N LEU A 53 -28.41 -9.28 -3.65
CA LEU A 53 -28.53 -10.73 -3.88
C LEU A 53 -29.58 -11.38 -2.97
N GLN A 54 -29.81 -10.81 -1.80
CA GLN A 54 -30.78 -11.30 -0.82
C GLN A 54 -32.21 -11.51 -1.38
N PRO A 55 -32.83 -10.56 -2.11
CA PRO A 55 -34.16 -10.77 -2.70
C PRO A 55 -34.17 -11.75 -3.88
N LEU A 56 -33.01 -11.99 -4.53
CA LEU A 56 -32.86 -13.00 -5.59
C LEU A 56 -32.80 -14.42 -5.02
N LEU A 57 -32.22 -14.58 -3.84
CA LEU A 57 -32.15 -15.84 -3.11
C LEU A 57 -33.44 -16.09 -2.29
N ARG A 58 -34.54 -16.34 -3.01
CA ARG A 58 -35.81 -16.78 -2.43
C ARG A 58 -35.73 -18.25 -1.98
N PHE A 59 -35.12 -18.47 -0.82
CA PHE A 59 -35.18 -19.77 -0.13
C PHE A 59 -36.38 -19.83 0.82
N THR A 60 -36.89 -21.04 1.06
CA THR A 60 -38.00 -21.32 1.99
C THR A 60 -37.64 -21.03 3.43
N SER A 61 -36.35 -21.07 3.79
CA SER A 61 -35.86 -20.87 5.14
C SER A 61 -35.10 -19.55 5.23
N GLU A 62 -35.65 -18.59 5.95
CA GLU A 62 -35.07 -17.24 6.08
C GLU A 62 -33.65 -17.30 6.69
N ILE A 63 -33.47 -18.07 7.76
CA ILE A 63 -32.17 -18.23 8.45
C ILE A 63 -31.10 -18.80 7.50
N LEU A 64 -31.48 -19.78 6.67
CA LEU A 64 -30.56 -20.39 5.72
C LEU A 64 -30.16 -19.40 4.62
N SER A 65 -31.10 -18.58 4.15
CA SER A 65 -30.82 -17.53 3.16
C SER A 65 -29.83 -16.50 3.71
N TRP A 66 -30.03 -16.02 4.94
CA TRP A 66 -29.11 -15.09 5.60
C TRP A 66 -27.71 -15.69 5.81
N ALA A 67 -27.62 -16.96 6.20
CA ALA A 67 -26.34 -17.65 6.34
C ALA A 67 -25.59 -17.76 5.00
N ILE A 68 -26.30 -18.08 3.92
CA ILE A 68 -25.72 -18.17 2.56
C ILE A 68 -25.25 -16.79 2.09
N VAL A 69 -26.06 -15.74 2.26
CA VAL A 69 -25.68 -14.36 1.89
C VAL A 69 -24.43 -13.93 2.64
N LEU A 70 -24.33 -14.21 3.94
CA LEU A 70 -23.15 -13.88 4.75
C LEU A 70 -21.89 -14.58 4.21
N VAL A 71 -21.98 -15.89 3.91
CA VAL A 71 -20.87 -16.63 3.31
C VAL A 71 -20.46 -16.05 1.96
N VAL A 72 -21.41 -15.71 1.09
CA VAL A 72 -21.13 -15.11 -0.21
C VAL A 72 -20.45 -13.75 -0.08
N VAL A 73 -20.93 -12.89 0.85
CA VAL A 73 -20.32 -11.57 1.11
C VAL A 73 -18.89 -11.72 1.62
N VAL A 74 -18.63 -12.65 2.54
CA VAL A 74 -17.28 -12.92 3.05
C VAL A 74 -16.36 -13.42 1.93
N LEU A 75 -16.84 -14.34 1.07
CA LEU A 75 -16.06 -14.82 -0.07
C LEU A 75 -15.74 -13.70 -1.06
N LEU A 76 -16.71 -12.85 -1.40
CA LEU A 76 -16.50 -11.69 -2.27
C LEU A 76 -15.53 -10.69 -1.65
N PHE A 77 -15.60 -10.47 -0.34
CA PHE A 77 -14.67 -9.61 0.37
C PHE A 77 -13.25 -10.16 0.31
N VAL A 78 -13.05 -11.45 0.57
CA VAL A 78 -11.71 -12.09 0.46
C VAL A 78 -11.18 -11.99 -0.97
N LEU A 79 -12.01 -12.27 -1.97
CA LEU A 79 -11.61 -12.12 -3.38
C LEU A 79 -11.23 -10.66 -3.71
N MET A 80 -11.98 -9.67 -3.21
CA MET A 80 -11.62 -8.26 -3.36
C MET A 80 -10.28 -7.92 -2.70
N GLN A 81 -10.02 -8.42 -1.49
CA GLN A 81 -8.73 -8.24 -0.82
C GLN A 81 -7.58 -8.90 -1.59
N MET A 82 -7.82 -10.02 -2.28
CA MET A 82 -6.83 -10.65 -3.16
C MET A 82 -6.65 -9.92 -4.49
N ILE A 83 -7.69 -9.22 -4.96
CA ILE A 83 -7.64 -8.41 -6.18
C ILE A 83 -7.03 -7.03 -5.91
N LYS A 84 -7.10 -6.50 -4.67
CA LYS A 84 -6.43 -5.24 -4.27
C LYS A 84 -4.98 -5.12 -4.75
N PRO A 85 -4.08 -6.11 -4.53
CA PRO A 85 -2.70 -6.03 -5.04
C PRO A 85 -2.62 -6.08 -6.58
N TYR A 86 -3.62 -6.62 -7.28
CA TYR A 86 -3.66 -6.70 -8.74
C TYR A 86 -4.26 -5.45 -9.42
N ILE A 87 -5.29 -4.84 -8.81
CA ILE A 87 -5.92 -3.60 -9.31
C ILE A 87 -5.13 -2.36 -8.88
N SER A 88 -4.44 -2.41 -7.73
CA SER A 88 -3.49 -1.38 -7.33
C SER A 88 -2.21 -1.46 -8.16
N LYS A 89 -2.32 -1.14 -9.46
CA LYS A 89 -1.24 -0.53 -10.26
C LYS A 89 -0.95 0.91 -9.79
N LYS A 90 -1.18 1.24 -8.52
CA LYS A 90 -0.64 2.46 -7.92
C LYS A 90 0.81 2.12 -7.57
N LYS A 91 1.77 2.95 -7.99
CA LYS A 91 3.16 2.90 -7.53
C LYS A 91 3.13 2.59 -6.04
N THR A 92 3.50 1.37 -5.67
CA THR A 92 3.34 0.92 -4.29
C THR A 92 4.33 1.72 -3.44
N GLU A 93 4.09 1.93 -2.14
CA GLU A 93 5.11 2.51 -1.24
C GLU A 93 6.48 1.87 -1.44
N ALA A 94 6.51 0.57 -1.77
CA ALA A 94 7.70 -0.16 -2.16
C ALA A 94 8.42 0.39 -3.41
N GLU A 95 7.70 0.76 -4.47
CA GLU A 95 8.30 1.37 -5.68
C GLU A 95 8.78 2.79 -5.40
N ALA A 96 8.01 3.59 -4.64
CA ALA A 96 8.44 4.92 -4.22
C ALA A 96 9.69 4.84 -3.32
N LEU A 97 9.73 3.87 -2.41
CA LEU A 97 10.89 3.59 -1.56
C LEU A 97 12.09 3.11 -2.38
N GLU A 98 11.89 2.26 -3.38
CA GLU A 98 12.94 1.85 -4.32
C GLU A 98 13.47 3.02 -5.13
N GLU A 99 12.61 3.93 -5.59
CA GLU A 99 13.00 5.14 -6.32
C GLU A 99 13.85 6.07 -5.44
N ILE A 100 13.44 6.27 -4.18
CA ILE A 100 14.22 7.03 -3.18
C ILE A 100 15.55 6.33 -2.87
N LYS A 101 15.54 5.01 -2.63
CA LYS A 101 16.75 4.22 -2.35
C LYS A 101 17.73 4.29 -3.52
N LYS A 102 17.23 4.22 -4.76
CA LYS A 102 18.02 4.33 -5.98
C LYS A 102 18.61 5.73 -6.16
N TYR A 103 17.85 6.79 -5.84
CA TYR A 103 18.33 8.17 -5.86
C TYR A 103 19.51 8.38 -4.90
N TYR A 104 19.39 7.91 -3.64
CA TYR A 104 20.48 8.01 -2.67
C TYR A 104 21.67 7.11 -3.02
N TYR A 105 21.43 5.94 -3.61
CA TYR A 105 22.48 5.05 -4.09
C TYR A 105 23.29 5.66 -5.26
N GLU A 106 22.63 6.33 -6.21
CA GLU A 106 23.33 7.04 -7.29
C GLU A 106 24.16 8.21 -6.76
N ARG A 107 23.65 8.92 -5.75
CA ARG A 107 24.40 9.99 -5.08
C ARG A 107 25.61 9.45 -4.34
N TYR A 108 25.45 8.37 -3.58
CA TYR A 108 26.55 7.64 -2.95
C TYR A 108 27.62 7.23 -3.97
N LYS A 109 27.22 6.64 -5.11
CA LYS A 109 28.15 6.22 -6.15
C LYS A 109 28.89 7.38 -6.81
N LYS A 110 28.26 8.54 -6.97
CA LYS A 110 28.89 9.74 -7.54
C LYS A 110 29.85 10.42 -6.57
N THR A 111 29.57 10.39 -5.27
CA THR A 111 30.29 11.17 -4.26
C THR A 111 31.26 10.33 -3.43
N GLY A 112 31.08 9.00 -3.40
CA GLY A 112 31.94 8.03 -2.73
C GLY A 112 32.00 8.15 -1.21
N LYS A 113 31.10 8.94 -0.60
CA LYS A 113 31.11 9.26 0.85
C LYS A 113 29.70 9.26 1.42
N LEU A 114 29.51 8.55 2.52
CA LEU A 114 28.25 8.42 3.26
C LEU A 114 27.84 9.74 3.95
N ASP A 115 28.79 10.54 4.45
CA ASP A 115 28.55 11.87 5.05
C ASP A 115 27.69 12.81 4.18
N THR A 116 27.81 12.69 2.86
CA THR A 116 27.07 13.56 1.93
C THR A 116 25.57 13.23 1.81
N LEU A 117 25.16 12.14 2.47
CA LEU A 117 23.79 11.67 2.60
C LEU A 117 23.18 12.04 3.96
N GLU A 118 23.91 12.76 4.82
CA GLU A 118 23.44 13.27 6.12
C GLU A 118 22.93 14.71 5.99
N PRO A 119 21.64 14.93 5.63
CA PRO A 119 21.07 16.28 5.53
C PRO A 119 20.97 17.02 6.87
N TRP A 120 21.29 16.37 7.99
CA TRP A 120 21.29 16.92 9.35
C TRP A 120 22.69 17.26 9.88
N ASN A 121 23.76 16.98 9.14
CA ASN A 121 25.14 17.26 9.53
C ASN A 121 25.66 18.58 8.93
N ASN A 122 24.75 19.52 8.63
CA ASN A 122 25.04 20.77 7.92
C ASN A 122 24.52 21.98 8.71
#